data_AF-A0A351KYZ2-F1
#
_entry.id   AF-A0A351KYZ2-F1
#
_cell.length_a   1.000
_cell.length_b   1.000
_cell.length_c   1.000
_cell.angle_alpha   90.00
_cell.angle_beta   90.00
_cell.angle_gamma   90.00
#
_symmetry.space_group_name_H-M   'P 1'
#
loop_
_entity.id
_entity.type
_entity.pdbx_description
1 polymer ?
#
loop_
_entity_poly.entity_id
_entity_poly.type
_entity_poly.pdbx_seq_one_letter_code
_entity_poly.pdbx_strand_id
1 'polypeptide(L)'
;MRSLLLLSALLAVTIKISGCQGKQSGFLILMRGENVMTQLPTILNGSDIESNFPDTYELMDDDEMDRQIEASTRGKQVRVIGKYTQIDARRRKEPPPVYQGHVALILADRTAVFLYPTWHPSAIRPAEEIARYNNKKVVVVGKMVPETPSSPEVAASLIGPCMLTIDSIDLEP
;
A
#
# COMPACT_ATOMS: atom_id res chain seq x y z
N MET A 1 -80.76 -46.96 2.30
CA MET A 1 -80.71 -47.43 3.71
C MET A 1 -79.27 -47.76 4.06
N ARG A 2 -78.81 -47.36 5.27
CA ARG A 2 -77.49 -47.63 5.90
C ARG A 2 -76.32 -46.88 5.25
N SER A 3 -75.71 -45.83 5.80
CA SER A 3 -75.19 -45.52 7.15
C SER A 3 -74.15 -46.53 7.66
N LEU A 4 -72.89 -46.07 7.79
CA LEU A 4 -71.83 -46.35 8.78
C LEU A 4 -70.48 -45.90 8.15
N LEU A 5 -69.86 -44.75 8.50
CA LEU A 5 -69.00 -44.41 9.66
C LEU A 5 -67.67 -45.20 9.77
N LEU A 6 -66.61 -44.45 10.15
CA LEU A 6 -65.27 -44.83 10.66
C LEU A 6 -64.17 -44.92 9.56
N LEU A 7 -62.92 -44.46 9.70
CA LEU A 7 -62.16 -43.79 10.77
C LEU A 7 -60.84 -43.22 10.19
N SER A 8 -60.34 -42.13 10.79
CA SER A 8 -58.95 -41.65 10.92
C SER A 8 -57.81 -42.19 10.05
N ALA A 9 -57.03 -41.27 9.47
CA ALA A 9 -55.59 -41.11 9.77
C ALA A 9 -55.06 -39.78 9.18
N LEU A 10 -54.93 -38.75 10.01
CA LEU A 10 -54.11 -37.57 9.70
C LEU A 10 -52.64 -37.92 9.98
N LEU A 11 -51.83 -38.07 8.92
CA LEU A 11 -50.38 -38.01 9.08
C LEU A 11 -49.97 -36.54 9.27
N ALA A 12 -49.71 -36.15 10.52
CA ALA A 12 -48.95 -34.95 10.81
C ALA A 12 -47.47 -35.22 10.52
N VAL A 13 -46.97 -34.76 9.38
CA VAL A 13 -45.53 -34.71 9.10
C VAL A 13 -44.96 -33.51 9.85
N THR A 14 -44.24 -33.77 10.93
CA THR A 14 -43.43 -32.77 11.63
C THR A 14 -42.16 -32.49 10.84
N ILE A 15 -42.14 -31.36 10.13
CA ILE A 15 -40.92 -30.83 9.53
C ILE A 15 -40.07 -30.25 10.67
N LYS A 16 -38.95 -30.92 11.01
CA LYS A 16 -37.90 -30.31 11.82
C LYS A 16 -37.24 -29.21 10.99
N ILE A 17 -37.61 -27.96 11.26
CA ILE A 17 -36.88 -26.79 10.78
C ILE A 17 -35.60 -26.72 11.63
N SER A 18 -34.53 -27.32 11.13
CA SER A 18 -33.19 -27.10 11.67
C SER A 18 -32.81 -25.66 11.34
N GLY A 19 -32.96 -24.76 12.31
CA GLY A 19 -32.57 -23.37 12.18
C GLY A 19 -31.07 -23.26 11.96
N CYS A 20 -30.66 -23.05 10.71
CA CYS A 20 -29.34 -22.52 10.42
C CYS A 20 -29.33 -21.06 10.89
N GLN A 21 -28.71 -20.80 12.03
CA GLN A 21 -28.26 -19.47 12.42
C GLN A 21 -27.37 -18.94 11.30
N GLY A 22 -27.92 -18.06 10.47
CA GLY A 22 -27.16 -17.24 9.53
C GLY A 22 -26.20 -16.37 10.34
N LYS A 23 -24.96 -16.84 10.52
CA LYS A 23 -23.86 -16.05 11.05
C LYS A 23 -23.69 -14.81 10.18
N GLN A 24 -24.03 -13.66 10.75
CA GLN A 24 -23.55 -12.35 10.32
C GLN A 24 -22.02 -12.36 10.32
N SER A 25 -21.40 -12.69 9.18
CA SER A 25 -19.93 -12.64 9.03
C SER A 25 -19.49 -11.87 7.78
N GLY A 26 -20.41 -11.13 7.14
CA GLY A 26 -20.11 -10.34 5.94
C GLY A 26 -19.84 -8.85 6.21
N PHE A 27 -20.38 -8.27 7.28
CA PHE A 27 -20.34 -6.81 7.48
C PHE A 27 -19.12 -6.34 8.31
N LEU A 28 -18.53 -7.23 9.12
CA LEU A 28 -17.38 -6.91 9.98
C LEU A 28 -16.03 -6.89 9.25
N ILE A 29 -15.95 -7.40 8.02
CA ILE A 29 -14.70 -7.41 7.23
C ILE A 29 -14.52 -6.08 6.47
N LEU A 30 -15.61 -5.46 5.99
CA LEU A 30 -15.55 -4.20 5.26
C LEU A 30 -15.14 -3.01 6.14
N MET A 31 -15.71 -2.90 7.35
CA MET A 31 -15.40 -1.79 8.26
C MET A 31 -13.99 -1.87 8.88
N ARG A 32 -13.33 -3.04 8.83
CA ARG A 32 -11.97 -3.22 9.33
C ARG A 32 -10.92 -2.81 8.28
N GLY A 33 -11.24 -2.92 7.00
CA GLY A 33 -10.35 -2.49 5.90
C GLY A 33 -10.22 -0.97 5.82
N GLU A 34 -11.34 -0.24 5.87
CA GLU A 34 -11.32 1.23 5.82
C GLU A 34 -10.67 1.86 7.05
N ASN A 35 -10.86 1.28 8.24
CA ASN A 35 -10.34 1.82 9.50
C ASN A 35 -8.85 1.53 9.74
N VAL A 36 -8.25 0.59 9.00
CA VAL A 36 -6.79 0.34 9.04
C VAL A 36 -6.04 1.31 8.11
N MET A 37 -6.66 1.74 7.00
CA MET A 37 -6.03 2.68 6.06
C MET A 37 -5.92 4.11 6.59
N THR A 38 -6.77 4.52 7.55
CA THR A 38 -6.72 5.84 8.21
C THR A 38 -5.70 5.92 9.35
N GLN A 39 -5.08 4.81 9.76
CA GLN A 39 -4.13 4.78 10.87
C GLN A 39 -2.66 4.84 10.44
N LEU A 40 -2.37 4.67 9.15
CA LEU A 40 -1.00 4.74 8.67
C LEU A 40 -0.49 6.19 8.65
N PRO A 41 0.77 6.45 9.05
CA PRO A 41 1.39 7.74 8.84
C PRO A 41 1.28 8.13 7.36
N THR A 42 0.76 9.33 7.11
CA THR A 42 0.57 9.84 5.75
C THR A 42 1.69 10.81 5.40
N ILE A 43 2.33 10.58 4.25
CA ILE A 43 3.40 11.40 3.70
C ILE A 43 2.85 12.21 2.51
N LEU A 44 2.82 13.53 2.64
CA LEU A 44 2.31 14.47 1.62
C LEU A 44 3.41 15.41 1.07
N ASN A 45 4.50 15.58 1.83
CA ASN A 45 5.63 16.46 1.52
C ASN A 45 6.91 15.96 2.23
N GLY A 46 8.04 16.63 2.01
CA GLY A 46 9.33 16.29 2.62
C GLY A 46 9.38 16.48 4.14
N SER A 47 8.68 17.46 4.69
CA SER A 47 8.61 17.64 6.16
C SER A 47 7.92 16.46 6.85
N ASP A 48 6.90 15.85 6.21
CA ASP A 48 6.30 14.62 6.73
C ASP A 48 7.30 13.45 6.74
N ILE A 49 8.24 13.42 5.78
CA ILE A 49 9.33 12.42 5.76
C ILE A 49 10.24 12.67 6.96
N GLU A 50 10.76 13.89 7.13
CA GLU A 50 11.64 14.24 8.25
C GLU A 50 10.99 13.95 9.61
N SER A 51 9.70 14.27 9.78
CA SER A 51 8.97 13.96 11.01
C SER A 51 8.77 12.46 11.25
N ASN A 52 8.72 11.64 10.20
CA ASN A 52 8.52 10.20 10.32
C ASN A 52 9.82 9.40 10.37
N PHE A 53 10.92 10.02 9.95
CA PHE A 53 12.27 9.49 9.85
C PHE A 53 13.29 10.56 10.32
N PRO A 54 13.27 11.00 11.58
CA PRO A 54 14.16 12.07 12.04
C PRO A 54 15.65 11.68 11.95
N ASP A 55 16.51 12.64 11.61
CA ASP A 55 17.96 12.45 11.65
C ASP A 55 18.45 12.38 13.10
N THR A 56 19.14 11.30 13.45
CA THR A 56 19.44 10.94 14.85
C THR A 56 20.77 11.48 15.38
N TYR A 57 21.28 12.60 14.86
CA TYR A 57 22.56 13.14 15.35
C TYR A 57 22.46 13.83 16.73
N GLU A 58 21.28 13.91 17.34
CA GLU A 58 21.10 14.57 18.64
C GLU A 58 20.29 13.70 19.62
N LEU A 59 20.99 13.16 20.63
CA LEU A 59 20.48 12.85 21.99
C LEU A 59 19.39 11.75 22.13
N MET A 60 19.59 10.57 21.53
CA MET A 60 18.72 9.41 21.80
C MET A 60 19.40 8.38 22.71
N ASP A 61 18.61 7.64 23.50
CA ASP A 61 19.07 6.42 24.16
C ASP A 61 19.39 5.34 23.12
N ASP A 62 20.22 4.36 23.50
CA ASP A 62 20.70 3.32 22.57
C ASP A 62 19.53 2.49 21.98
N ASP A 63 18.45 2.28 22.74
CA ASP A 63 17.28 1.48 22.33
C ASP A 63 16.42 2.19 21.26
N GLU A 64 16.30 3.52 21.34
CA GLU A 64 15.60 4.33 20.35
C GLU A 64 16.44 4.48 19.07
N MET A 65 17.76 4.62 19.22
CA MET A 65 18.68 4.58 18.08
C MET A 65 18.58 3.27 17.30
N ASP A 66 18.53 2.11 17.98
CA ASP A 66 18.39 0.80 17.35
C ASP A 66 17.05 0.66 16.59
N ARG A 67 15.94 1.12 17.18
CA ARG A 67 14.62 1.12 16.51
C ARG A 67 14.61 2.00 15.26
N GLN A 68 15.30 3.14 15.30
CA GLN A 68 15.40 4.05 14.17
C GLN A 68 16.30 3.50 13.05
N ILE A 69 17.43 2.89 13.40
CA ILE A 69 18.31 2.17 12.48
C ILE A 69 17.53 1.03 11.82
N GLU A 70 16.78 0.27 12.62
CA GLU A 70 15.92 -0.80 12.10
C GLU A 70 14.87 -0.25 11.13
N ALA A 71 14.20 0.86 11.46
CA ALA A 71 13.21 1.49 10.58
C ALA A 71 13.85 2.03 9.29
N SER A 72 15.05 2.60 9.37
CA SER A 72 15.80 3.11 8.21
C SER A 72 16.33 1.98 7.32
N THR A 73 16.54 0.79 7.88
CA THR A 73 17.07 -0.38 7.15
C THR A 73 15.96 -1.30 6.63
N ARG A 74 14.86 -1.49 7.38
CA ARG A 74 13.74 -2.38 7.04
C ARG A 74 12.54 -1.65 6.42
N GLY A 75 12.50 -0.32 6.55
CA GLY A 75 11.41 0.55 6.12
C GLY A 75 10.25 0.62 7.12
N LYS A 76 9.57 1.76 7.14
CA LYS A 76 8.36 2.03 7.93
C LYS A 76 7.12 1.89 7.05
N GLN A 77 6.06 1.26 7.56
CA GLN A 77 4.78 1.18 6.86
C GLN A 77 4.11 2.56 6.83
N VAL A 78 3.84 3.08 5.63
CA VAL A 78 3.28 4.42 5.42
C VAL A 78 2.27 4.44 4.29
N ARG A 79 1.52 5.55 4.20
CA ARG A 79 0.69 5.92 3.07
C ARG A 79 1.28 7.18 2.42
N VAL A 80 1.73 7.10 1.18
CA VAL A 80 2.31 8.24 0.45
C VAL A 80 1.31 8.76 -0.57
N ILE A 81 1.04 10.06 -0.56
CA ILE A 81 0.19 10.70 -1.56
C ILE A 81 1.04 11.61 -2.45
N GLY A 82 1.01 11.36 -3.75
CA GLY A 82 1.74 12.18 -4.71
C GLY A 82 1.25 11.98 -6.13
N LYS A 83 1.80 12.77 -7.05
CA LYS A 83 1.56 12.60 -8.48
C LYS A 83 2.45 11.49 -9.04
N TYR A 84 1.84 10.42 -9.53
CA TYR A 84 2.55 9.32 -10.17
C TYR A 84 3.18 9.79 -11.48
N THR A 85 4.51 9.84 -11.55
CA THR A 85 5.23 10.45 -12.67
C THR A 85 6.36 9.53 -13.14
N GLN A 86 6.36 9.17 -14.42
CA GLN A 86 7.51 8.51 -15.02
C GLN A 86 8.74 9.43 -15.03
N ILE A 87 9.90 8.88 -14.69
CA ILE A 87 11.16 9.60 -14.63
C ILE A 87 12.17 9.03 -15.62
N ASP A 88 13.00 9.93 -16.17
CA ASP A 88 14.24 9.53 -16.84
C ASP A 88 15.29 9.25 -15.76
N ALA A 89 15.55 7.96 -15.51
CA ALA A 89 16.49 7.49 -14.50
C ALA A 89 17.94 7.46 -14.99
N ARG A 90 18.23 7.89 -16.23
CA ARG A 90 19.60 7.94 -16.74
C ARG A 90 20.42 8.95 -15.93
N ARG A 91 21.66 8.57 -15.63
CA ARG A 91 22.65 9.47 -15.02
C ARG A 91 22.93 10.69 -15.89
N ARG A 92 23.03 10.50 -17.21
CA ARG A 92 23.20 11.57 -18.21
C ARG A 92 21.89 11.75 -18.97
N LYS A 93 21.18 12.82 -18.65
CA LYS A 93 19.87 13.15 -19.24
C LYS A 93 20.05 13.98 -20.50
N GLU A 94 20.52 13.34 -21.56
CA GLU A 94 20.60 13.95 -22.89
C GLU A 94 19.20 13.94 -23.54
N PRO A 95 18.70 15.07 -24.08
CA PRO A 95 17.41 15.10 -24.76
C PRO A 95 17.36 14.15 -25.98
N PRO A 96 16.20 13.54 -26.28
CA PRO A 96 14.95 13.59 -25.52
C PRO A 96 15.00 12.70 -24.25
N PRO A 97 14.11 12.90 -23.27
CA PRO A 97 14.03 12.02 -22.10
C PRO A 97 13.70 10.58 -22.51
N VAL A 98 14.33 9.61 -21.83
CA VAL A 98 14.09 8.18 -22.06
C VAL A 98 13.39 7.59 -20.85
N TYR A 99 12.16 7.10 -21.06
CA TYR A 99 11.35 6.48 -20.01
C TYR A 99 11.38 4.96 -20.16
N GLN A 100 11.99 4.28 -19.20
CA GLN A 100 12.06 2.82 -19.15
C GLN A 100 11.01 2.20 -18.21
N GLY A 101 10.11 3.02 -17.66
CA GLY A 101 9.10 2.58 -16.69
C GLY A 101 9.46 2.87 -15.22
N HIS A 102 10.57 3.56 -14.96
CA HIS A 102 10.86 4.10 -13.63
C HIS A 102 9.89 5.20 -13.25
N VAL A 103 9.42 5.17 -12.01
CA VAL A 103 8.40 6.09 -11.51
C VAL A 103 8.82 6.68 -10.17
N ALA A 104 8.51 7.96 -9.99
CA ALA A 104 8.49 8.61 -8.70
C ALA A 104 7.08 9.16 -8.39
N LEU A 105 6.74 9.21 -7.11
CA LEU A 105 5.66 10.03 -6.60
C LEU A 105 6.22 11.43 -6.36
N ILE A 106 5.67 12.42 -7.06
CA ILE A 106 6.00 13.82 -6.83
C ILE A 106 5.03 14.36 -5.78
N LEU A 107 5.57 14.66 -4.60
CA LEU A 107 4.84 15.19 -3.45
C LEU A 107 4.45 16.66 -3.65
N ALA A 108 3.65 17.22 -2.74
CA ALA A 108 3.11 18.58 -2.86
C ALA A 108 4.19 19.67 -2.97
N ASP A 109 5.32 19.47 -2.30
CA ASP A 109 6.50 20.34 -2.28
C ASP A 109 7.52 20.03 -3.39
N ARG A 110 7.17 19.12 -4.31
CA ARG A 110 8.02 18.58 -5.39
C ARG A 110 9.11 17.61 -4.93
N THR A 111 9.10 17.18 -3.66
CA THR A 111 9.93 16.06 -3.22
C THR A 111 9.58 14.80 -4.02
N ALA A 112 10.59 14.06 -4.46
CA ALA A 112 10.40 12.84 -5.24
C ALA A 112 10.59 11.60 -4.35
N VAL A 113 9.60 10.73 -4.31
CA VAL A 113 9.69 9.41 -3.65
C VAL A 113 9.72 8.33 -4.72
N PHE A 114 10.81 7.56 -4.80
CA PHE A 114 10.97 6.53 -5.83
C PHE A 114 10.14 5.28 -5.52
N LEU A 115 9.49 4.73 -6.55
CA LEU A 115 8.80 3.43 -6.44
C LEU A 115 9.81 2.31 -6.68
N TYR A 116 10.48 1.88 -5.61
CA TYR A 116 11.67 1.02 -5.57
C TYR A 116 13.00 1.70 -5.90
N PRO A 117 14.12 1.19 -5.32
CA PRO A 117 15.46 1.56 -5.75
C PRO A 117 15.64 1.30 -7.25
N THR A 118 16.32 2.18 -7.98
CA THR A 118 16.42 2.09 -9.45
C THR A 118 17.08 0.81 -9.97
N TRP A 119 17.89 0.13 -9.14
CA TRP A 119 18.52 -1.14 -9.47
C TRP A 119 17.62 -2.36 -9.23
N HIS A 120 16.51 -2.19 -8.51
CA HIS A 120 15.61 -3.28 -8.16
C HIS A 120 14.70 -3.65 -9.36
N PRO A 121 14.48 -4.93 -9.69
CA PRO A 121 13.67 -5.33 -10.85
C PRO A 121 12.26 -4.72 -10.87
N SER A 122 11.62 -4.60 -9.70
CA SER A 122 10.28 -4.01 -9.56
C SER A 122 10.21 -2.49 -9.76
N ALA A 123 11.37 -1.82 -9.92
CA ALA A 123 11.43 -0.38 -10.22
C ALA A 123 10.97 -0.06 -11.66
N ILE A 124 10.96 -1.06 -12.54
CA ILE A 124 10.36 -0.96 -13.87
C ILE A 124 8.88 -1.31 -13.76
N ARG A 125 8.01 -0.31 -13.87
CA ARG A 125 6.56 -0.49 -13.71
C ARG A 125 5.92 -1.04 -14.99
N PRO A 126 4.90 -1.92 -14.90
CA PRO A 126 4.19 -2.42 -16.07
C PRO A 126 3.53 -1.30 -16.87
N ALA A 127 3.48 -1.45 -18.20
CA ALA A 127 2.89 -0.45 -19.10
C ALA A 127 1.41 -0.16 -18.79
N GLU A 128 0.65 -1.18 -18.37
CA GLU A 128 -0.76 -1.04 -17.96
C GLU A 128 -0.93 -0.18 -16.70
N GLU A 129 -0.05 -0.35 -15.72
CA GLU A 129 -0.04 0.46 -14.49
C GLU A 129 0.30 1.91 -14.82
N ILE A 130 1.34 2.12 -15.63
CA ILE A 130 1.75 3.44 -16.09
C ILE A 130 0.60 4.12 -16.86
N ALA A 131 -0.06 3.42 -17.79
CA ALA A 131 -1.19 3.97 -18.52
C ALA A 131 -2.34 4.38 -17.59
N ARG A 132 -2.56 3.61 -16.52
CA ARG A 132 -3.61 3.88 -15.54
C ARG A 132 -3.32 5.10 -14.68
N TYR A 133 -2.08 5.27 -14.20
CA TYR A 133 -1.74 6.22 -13.14
C TYR A 133 -0.89 7.41 -13.57
N ASN A 134 -0.18 7.35 -14.69
CA ASN A 134 0.76 8.42 -15.07
C ASN A 134 0.07 9.80 -15.12
N ASN A 135 0.72 10.77 -14.49
CA ASN A 135 0.26 12.12 -14.25
C ASN A 135 -0.98 12.29 -13.36
N LYS A 136 -1.47 11.22 -12.71
CA LYS A 136 -2.59 11.30 -11.75
C LYS A 136 -2.07 11.35 -10.33
N LYS A 137 -2.88 11.94 -9.44
CA LYS A 137 -2.64 11.88 -8.00
C LYS A 137 -3.07 10.52 -7.49
N VAL A 138 -2.19 9.86 -6.76
CA VAL A 138 -2.37 8.50 -6.27
C VAL A 138 -2.02 8.41 -4.79
N VAL A 139 -2.50 7.33 -4.20
CA VAL A 139 -2.20 6.89 -2.87
C VAL A 139 -1.43 5.59 -3.00
N VAL A 140 -0.21 5.55 -2.48
CA VAL A 140 0.62 4.34 -2.44
C VAL A 140 0.80 3.91 -0.99
N VAL A 141 0.52 2.64 -0.71
CA VAL A 141 0.72 2.03 0.60
C VAL A 141 1.86 1.03 0.50
N GLY A 142 2.76 1.07 1.48
CA GLY A 142 3.88 0.12 1.57
C GLY A 142 4.93 0.55 2.58
N LYS A 143 6.08 -0.11 2.55
CA LYS A 143 7.24 0.26 3.37
C LYS A 143 8.08 1.30 2.66
N MET A 144 8.44 2.36 3.37
CA MET A 144 9.29 3.45 2.88
C MET A 144 10.53 3.61 3.75
N VAL A 145 11.62 4.05 3.14
CA VAL A 145 12.85 4.51 3.81
C VAL A 145 13.18 5.95 3.34
N PRO A 146 13.84 6.76 4.19
CA PRO A 146 14.17 8.14 3.85
C PRO A 146 15.27 8.23 2.80
N GLU A 147 16.10 7.19 2.68
CA GLU A 147 17.16 7.08 1.70
C GLU A 147 17.14 5.71 1.01
N THR A 148 17.43 5.71 -0.29
CA THR A 148 17.46 4.50 -1.12
C THR A 148 18.59 3.57 -0.66
N PRO A 149 18.33 2.26 -0.44
CA PRO A 149 19.38 1.32 -0.08
C PRO A 149 20.48 1.21 -1.14
N SER A 150 21.69 0.94 -0.66
CA SER A 150 22.86 0.70 -1.50
C SER A 150 22.60 -0.40 -2.53
N SER A 151 23.03 -0.15 -3.77
CA SER A 151 23.01 -1.15 -4.82
C SER A 151 23.89 -2.36 -4.43
N PRO A 152 23.45 -3.60 -4.68
CA PRO A 152 24.27 -4.79 -4.47
C PRO A 152 25.48 -4.83 -5.43
N GLU A 153 25.38 -4.13 -6.56
CA GLU A 153 26.45 -3.95 -7.54
C GLU A 153 27.03 -2.53 -7.45
N VAL A 154 28.28 -2.34 -7.88
CA VAL A 154 28.91 -1.02 -7.98
C VAL A 154 28.33 -0.27 -9.19
N ALA A 155 27.11 0.22 -9.03
CA ALA A 155 26.36 0.97 -10.02
C ALA A 155 25.86 2.28 -9.41
N ALA A 156 25.79 3.34 -10.23
CA ALA A 156 25.18 4.59 -9.80
C ALA A 156 23.67 4.40 -9.64
N SER A 157 23.12 4.77 -8.49
CA SER A 157 21.69 4.78 -8.20
C SER A 157 21.21 6.19 -7.86
N LEU A 158 19.92 6.45 -8.06
CA LEU A 158 19.31 7.66 -7.53
C LEU A 158 19.25 7.56 -6.00
N ILE A 159 19.58 8.65 -5.33
CA ILE A 159 19.54 8.78 -3.86
C ILE A 159 18.33 9.65 -3.52
N GLY A 160 17.57 9.23 -2.52
CA GLY A 160 16.40 9.93 -2.01
C GLY A 160 15.39 8.96 -1.39
N PRO A 161 14.25 9.48 -0.91
CA PRO A 161 13.20 8.66 -0.31
C PRO A 161 12.70 7.60 -1.29
N CYS A 162 12.50 6.38 -0.80
CA CYS A 162 12.05 5.29 -1.67
C CYS A 162 11.12 4.30 -0.96
N MET A 163 10.21 3.74 -1.73
CA MET A 163 9.41 2.60 -1.31
C MET A 163 10.24 1.31 -1.45
N LEU A 164 10.29 0.48 -0.41
CA LEU A 164 10.84 -0.88 -0.44
C LEU A 164 9.79 -1.92 -0.82
N THR A 165 8.52 -1.64 -0.51
CA THR A 165 7.38 -2.45 -0.93
C THR A 165 6.24 -1.57 -1.41
N ILE A 166 5.38 -2.13 -2.25
CA ILE A 166 4.13 -1.52 -2.66
C ILE A 166 3.05 -2.58 -2.44
N ASP A 167 2.18 -2.31 -1.49
CA ASP A 167 1.06 -3.18 -1.13
C ASP A 167 -0.19 -2.80 -1.95
N SER A 168 -0.40 -1.50 -2.17
CA SER A 168 -1.45 -0.99 -3.07
C SER A 168 -1.08 0.33 -3.73
N ILE A 169 -1.72 0.59 -4.89
CA ILE A 169 -1.73 1.88 -5.57
C ILE A 169 -3.17 2.17 -6.00
N ASP A 170 -3.73 3.24 -5.45
CA ASP A 170 -5.10 3.67 -5.73
C ASP A 170 -5.11 5.11 -6.23
N LEU A 171 -6.10 5.48 -7.04
CA LEU A 171 -6.32 6.90 -7.37
C LEU A 171 -6.70 7.63 -6.08
N GLU A 172 -6.16 8.84 -5.89
CA GLU A 172 -6.67 9.69 -4.82
C GLU A 172 -8.13 10.07 -5.14
N PRO A 173 -9.07 9.89 -4.19
CA PRO A 173 -10.48 10.25 -4.37
C PRO A 173 -10.73 11.72 -4.69
#